data_AF-A0A933GGF0-F1
#
_entry.id   AF-A0A933GGF0-F1
#
_cell.length_a   1.000
_cell.length_b   1.000
_cell.length_c   1.000
_cell.angle_alpha   90.00
_cell.angle_beta   90.00
_cell.angle_gamma   90.00
#
_symmetry.space_group_name_H-M   'P 1'
#
loop_
_entity.id
_entity.type
_entity.pdbx_description
1 polymer ?
#
loop_
_entity_poly.entity_id
_entity_poly.type
_entity_poly.pdbx_seq_one_letter_code
_entity_poly.pdbx_strand_id
1 'polypeptide(L)'
;MKPPFDPSRVVAEFAQVLRTYGCDRLHGDRFAYGFVTEAFRACGISYAPCARSKSELYLSLLPLLMAGRVELPDDPRLIEQLHGLERRAGAAGRDGVDHGRAGHDDRINAVAGACVLTYNEASRPEMKITTL
;
A
#
# COMPACT_ATOMS: atom_id res chain seq x y z
N MET A 1 10.68 -16.72 3.61
CA MET A 1 10.13 -17.28 4.86
C MET A 1 9.91 -18.79 4.62
N LYS A 2 10.34 -19.69 5.53
CA LYS A 2 10.13 -21.16 5.41
C LYS A 2 9.22 -21.67 6.55
N PRO A 3 8.27 -22.60 6.27
CA PRO A 3 7.30 -23.13 7.25
C PRO A 3 7.93 -24.01 8.34
N PRO A 4 7.24 -24.24 9.50
CA PRO A 4 5.83 -23.93 9.80
C PRO A 4 5.65 -22.52 10.39
N PHE A 5 4.72 -21.73 9.82
CA PHE A 5 4.40 -20.40 10.36
C PHE A 5 3.32 -20.53 11.41
N ASP A 6 3.57 -19.98 12.59
CA ASP A 6 2.52 -19.62 13.53
C ASP A 6 2.03 -18.21 13.14
N PRO A 7 0.82 -18.07 12.58
CA PRO A 7 0.29 -16.76 12.18
C PRO A 7 0.22 -15.78 13.35
N SER A 8 0.01 -16.26 14.57
CA SER A 8 -0.09 -15.43 15.78
C SER A 8 1.23 -14.76 16.09
N ARG A 9 2.33 -15.49 15.93
CA ARG A 9 3.69 -14.96 16.10
C ARG A 9 4.00 -13.88 15.07
N VAL A 10 3.65 -14.14 13.80
CA VAL A 10 3.86 -13.18 12.71
C VAL A 10 3.07 -11.90 12.97
N VAL A 11 1.81 -12.00 13.41
CA VAL A 11 1.00 -10.83 13.78
C VAL A 11 1.62 -10.05 14.94
N ALA A 12 2.15 -10.73 15.96
CA ALA A 12 2.82 -10.07 17.08
C ALA A 12 4.09 -9.31 16.64
N GLU A 13 4.88 -9.90 15.74
CA GLU A 13 6.06 -9.26 15.14
C GLU A 13 5.67 -8.01 14.34
N PHE A 14 4.63 -8.08 13.50
CA PHE A 14 4.11 -6.91 12.78
C PHE A 14 3.59 -5.83 13.74
N ALA A 15 2.86 -6.20 14.79
CA ALA A 15 2.36 -5.26 15.78
C ALA A 15 3.49 -4.53 16.54
N GLN A 16 4.61 -5.20 16.80
CA GLN A 16 5.78 -4.54 17.39
C GLN A 16 6.37 -3.49 16.43
N VAL A 17 6.54 -3.82 15.15
CA VAL A 17 7.02 -2.86 14.15
C VAL A 17 6.08 -1.66 14.04
N LEU A 18 4.76 -1.88 13.95
CA LEU A 18 3.80 -0.77 13.90
C LEU A 18 3.92 0.16 15.11
N ARG A 19 4.11 -0.39 16.31
CA ARG A 19 4.32 0.42 17.53
C ARG A 19 5.61 1.23 17.50
N THR A 20 6.69 0.75 16.89
CA THR A 20 7.92 1.57 16.76
C THR A 20 7.71 2.82 15.90
N TYR A 21 6.71 2.80 15.02
CA TYR A 21 6.29 3.96 14.23
C TYR A 21 5.13 4.74 14.84
N GLY A 22 4.66 4.38 16.05
CA GLY A 22 3.51 5.01 16.69
C GLY A 22 2.17 4.71 16.00
N CYS A 23 2.10 3.66 15.18
CA CYS A 23 0.89 3.27 14.46
C CYS A 23 0.07 2.25 15.28
N ASP A 24 -1.20 2.55 15.51
CA ASP A 24 -2.18 1.66 16.16
C ASP A 24 -3.26 1.14 15.21
N ARG A 25 -3.17 1.53 13.93
CA ARG A 25 -4.14 1.20 12.88
C ARG A 25 -3.43 0.71 11.64
N LEU A 26 -3.98 -0.33 11.02
CA LEU A 26 -3.49 -0.90 9.79
C LEU A 26 -4.64 -1.03 8.77
N HIS A 27 -4.32 -0.86 7.48
CA HIS A 27 -5.26 -1.04 6.39
C HIS A 27 -4.94 -2.31 5.60
N GLY A 28 -5.96 -3.03 5.14
CA GLY A 28 -5.75 -4.22 4.30
C GLY A 28 -6.99 -4.64 3.52
N ASP A 29 -6.81 -5.64 2.64
CA ASP A 29 -7.87 -6.12 1.76
C ASP A 29 -8.95 -6.91 2.51
N ARG A 30 -10.20 -6.81 2.02
CA ARG A 30 -11.38 -7.48 2.58
C ARG A 30 -11.28 -8.99 2.57
N PHE A 31 -10.39 -9.59 1.78
CA PHE A 31 -10.23 -11.04 1.70
C PHE A 31 -9.65 -11.67 2.98
N ALA A 32 -8.90 -10.91 3.80
CA ALA A 32 -8.31 -11.38 5.05
C ALA A 32 -9.25 -11.25 6.28
N TYR A 33 -10.54 -10.97 6.06
CA TYR A 33 -11.49 -10.66 7.12
C TYR A 33 -11.75 -11.84 8.05
N GLY A 34 -11.61 -11.61 9.35
CA GLY A 34 -11.87 -12.60 10.41
C GLY A 34 -10.63 -12.84 11.27
N PHE A 35 -9.91 -13.94 11.01
CA PHE A 35 -8.76 -14.35 11.83
C PHE A 35 -7.68 -13.27 11.94
N VAL A 36 -7.32 -12.61 10.83
CA VAL A 36 -6.27 -11.58 10.82
C VAL A 36 -6.71 -10.35 11.63
N THR A 37 -7.97 -9.93 11.48
CA THR A 37 -8.57 -8.82 12.23
C THR A 37 -8.54 -9.09 13.73
N GLU A 38 -8.98 -10.27 14.16
CA GLU A 38 -9.00 -10.62 15.60
C GLU A 38 -7.59 -10.75 16.18
N ALA A 39 -6.66 -11.34 15.44
CA ALA A 39 -5.27 -11.48 15.87
C ALA A 39 -4.60 -10.12 16.07
N PHE A 40 -4.77 -9.17 15.13
CA PHE A 40 -4.26 -7.81 15.28
C PHE A 40 -4.96 -7.06 16.43
N ARG A 41 -6.27 -7.26 16.59
CA ARG A 41 -7.04 -6.68 17.70
C ARG A 41 -6.52 -7.17 19.07
N ALA A 42 -6.17 -8.45 19.19
CA ALA A 42 -5.58 -9.00 20.41
C ALA A 42 -4.21 -8.37 20.74
N CYS A 43 -3.51 -7.88 19.71
CA CYS A 43 -2.30 -7.08 19.86
C CYS A 43 -2.57 -5.57 19.99
N GLY A 44 -3.82 -5.13 20.15
CA GLY A 44 -4.16 -3.71 20.28
C GLY A 44 -3.98 -2.89 19.00
N ILE A 45 -3.95 -3.53 17.84
CA ILE A 45 -3.93 -2.85 16.53
C ILE A 45 -5.29 -2.96 15.87
N SER A 46 -5.84 -1.83 15.42
CA SER A 46 -7.11 -1.76 14.70
C SER A 46 -6.92 -2.09 13.23
N TYR A 47 -7.63 -3.09 12.72
CA TYR A 47 -7.65 -3.44 11.30
C TYR A 47 -8.80 -2.74 10.58
N ALA A 48 -8.50 -1.90 9.58
CA ALA A 48 -9.47 -1.20 8.76
C ALA A 48 -9.48 -1.75 7.32
N PRO A 49 -10.64 -2.15 6.77
CA PRO A 49 -10.73 -2.55 5.38
C PRO A 49 -10.36 -1.38 4.47
N CYS A 50 -9.53 -1.62 3.46
CA CYS A 50 -9.36 -0.67 2.38
C CYS A 50 -10.64 -0.64 1.53
N ALA A 51 -11.26 0.54 1.42
CA ALA A 51 -12.44 0.72 0.57
C ALA A 51 -12.08 0.78 -0.92
N ARG A 52 -10.84 1.20 -1.23
CA ARG A 52 -10.31 1.29 -2.59
C ARG A 52 -9.77 -0.06 -3.04
N SER A 53 -10.07 -0.43 -4.27
CA SER A 53 -9.44 -1.54 -4.97
C SER A 53 -7.96 -1.27 -5.25
N LYS A 54 -7.18 -2.32 -5.50
CA LYS A 54 -5.77 -2.19 -5.90
C LYS A 54 -5.59 -1.30 -7.14
N SER A 55 -6.48 -1.44 -8.12
CA SER A 55 -6.45 -0.63 -9.34
C SER A 55 -6.64 0.87 -9.04
N GLU A 56 -7.59 1.21 -8.15
CA GLU A 56 -7.80 2.60 -7.72
C GLU A 56 -6.59 3.16 -6.96
N LEU A 57 -5.93 2.33 -6.14
CA LEU A 57 -4.69 2.71 -5.46
C LEU A 57 -3.56 2.98 -6.47
N TYR A 58 -3.36 2.11 -7.46
CA TYR A 58 -2.31 2.32 -8.47
C TYR A 58 -2.56 3.56 -9.33
N LEU A 59 -3.80 3.78 -9.77
CA LEU A 59 -4.18 4.97 -10.53
C LEU A 59 -3.98 6.26 -9.70
N SER A 60 -4.24 6.20 -8.40
CA SER A 60 -4.05 7.34 -7.49
C SER A 60 -2.58 7.56 -7.11
N LEU A 61 -1.75 6.51 -7.12
CA LEU A 61 -0.33 6.60 -6.82
C LEU A 61 0.46 7.29 -7.94
N LEU A 62 0.13 6.99 -9.20
CA LEU A 62 0.84 7.52 -10.38
C LEU A 62 1.05 9.04 -10.36
N PRO A 63 0.02 9.89 -10.14
CA PRO A 63 0.22 11.33 -10.09
C PRO A 63 1.13 11.78 -8.94
N LEU A 64 1.15 11.06 -7.81
CA LEU A 64 2.05 11.36 -6.69
C LEU A 64 3.50 11.09 -7.05
N LEU A 65 3.78 9.98 -7.75
CA LEU A 65 5.11 9.65 -8.25
C LEU A 65 5.58 10.66 -9.30
N MET A 66 4.74 10.99 -10.28
CA MET A 66 5.08 11.94 -11.34
C MET A 66 5.35 13.35 -10.80
N ALA A 67 4.67 13.75 -9.72
CA ALA A 67 4.87 15.03 -9.06
C ALA A 67 6.01 15.02 -8.02
N GLY A 68 6.78 13.92 -7.90
CA GLY A 68 7.88 13.81 -6.94
C GLY A 68 7.44 13.90 -5.48
N ARG A 69 6.21 13.45 -5.16
CA ARG A 69 5.61 13.54 -3.82
C ARG A 69 5.85 12.31 -2.95
N VAL A 70 6.47 11.28 -3.51
CA VAL A 70 6.73 10.01 -2.85
C VAL A 70 8.20 9.66 -3.06
N GLU A 71 8.88 9.35 -1.96
CA GLU A 71 10.19 8.72 -1.96
C GLU A 71 10.00 7.25 -1.59
N LEU A 72 10.53 6.34 -2.41
CA LEU A 72 10.39 4.90 -2.21
C LEU A 72 11.63 4.34 -1.50
N PRO A 73 11.48 3.32 -0.64
CA PRO A 73 12.63 2.61 -0.09
C PRO A 73 13.43 1.94 -1.20
N ASP A 74 14.75 1.82 -1.01
CA ASP A 74 15.65 1.10 -1.92
C ASP A 74 15.40 -0.41 -1.82
N ASP A 75 14.37 -0.86 -2.53
CA ASP A 75 13.93 -2.24 -2.59
C ASP A 75 13.79 -2.67 -4.07
N PRO A 76 14.73 -3.47 -4.60
CA PRO A 76 14.71 -3.92 -5.99
C PRO A 76 13.41 -4.61 -6.38
N ARG A 77 12.79 -5.39 -5.47
CA ARG A 77 11.53 -6.07 -5.78
C ARG A 77 10.37 -5.09 -5.83
N LEU A 78 10.36 -4.05 -5.00
CA LEU A 78 9.36 -2.99 -5.10
C LEU A 78 9.44 -2.31 -6.47
N ILE A 79 10.66 -2.00 -6.93
CA ILE A 79 10.89 -1.38 -8.23
C ILE A 79 10.47 -2.31 -9.38
N GLU A 80 10.80 -3.60 -9.31
CA GLU A 80 10.32 -4.60 -10.27
C GLU A 80 8.79 -4.69 -10.32
N GLN A 81 8.14 -4.74 -9.16
CA GLN A 81 6.68 -4.80 -9.06
C GLN A 81 6.01 -3.52 -9.59
N LEU A 82 6.60 -2.35 -9.33
CA LEU A 82 6.13 -1.08 -9.88
C LEU A 82 6.22 -1.06 -11.41
N HIS A 83 7.36 -1.47 -11.98
CA HIS A 83 7.52 -1.55 -13.44
C HIS A 83 6.65 -2.63 -14.09
N GLY A 84 6.29 -3.67 -13.33
CA GLY A 84 5.43 -4.76 -13.79
C GLY A 84 3.93 -4.46 -13.77
N LEU A 85 3.51 -3.24 -13.39
CA LEU A 85 2.11 -2.82 -13.45
C LEU A 85 1.70 -2.51 -14.90
N GLU A 86 0.59 -3.10 -15.32
CA GLU A 86 0.02 -2.95 -16.65
C GLU A 86 -1.34 -2.25 -16.58
N ARG A 87 -1.48 -1.16 -17.34
CA ARG A 87 -2.77 -0.50 -17.55
C ARG A 87 -3.53 -1.20 -18.66
N ARG A 88 -4.74 -1.67 -18.35
CA ARG A 88 -5.67 -2.29 -19.29
C ARG A 88 -6.87 -1.38 -19.48
N ALA A 89 -7.07 -0.88 -20.69
CA ALA A 89 -8.25 -0.10 -21.01
C ALA A 89 -9.49 -0.99 -20.94
N GLY A 90 -10.40 -0.70 -20.02
CA GLY A 90 -11.67 -1.40 -19.90
C GLY A 90 -12.71 -0.89 -20.90
N ALA A 91 -13.69 -1.73 -21.21
CA ALA A 91 -14.88 -1.30 -21.92
C ALA A 91 -15.59 -0.20 -21.11
N ALA A 92 -16.12 0.82 -21.79
CA ALA A 92 -16.80 1.98 -21.19
C ALA A 92 -15.92 2.94 -20.36
N GLY A 93 -14.62 3.05 -20.66
CA GLY A 93 -13.77 4.14 -20.16
C GLY A 93 -13.29 3.98 -18.71
N ARG A 94 -13.45 2.78 -18.13
CA ARG A 94 -12.85 2.44 -16.84
C ARG A 94 -11.55 1.70 -17.07
N ASP A 95 -10.44 2.42 -16.96
CA ASP A 95 -9.13 1.81 -17.00
C ASP A 95 -8.87 0.99 -15.74
N GLY A 96 -8.38 -0.23 -15.91
CA GLY A 96 -7.89 -1.09 -14.83
C GLY A 96 -6.37 -1.10 -14.81
N VAL A 97 -5.78 -1.18 -13.63
CA VAL A 97 -4.34 -1.41 -13.45
C VAL A 97 -4.16 -2.65 -12.60
N ASP A 98 -3.31 -3.55 -13.06
CA ASP A 98 -2.97 -4.78 -12.35
C ASP A 98 -1.54 -5.22 -12.71
N HIS A 99 -0.98 -6.18 -11.98
CA HIS A 99 0.26 -6.82 -12.37
C HIS A 99 0.09 -7.58 -13.70
N GLY A 100 1.23 -7.75 -14.39
CA GLY A 100 1.35 -8.65 -15.54
C GLY A 100 1.02 -10.11 -15.19
N ARG A 101 0.84 -10.94 -16.22
CA ARG A 101 0.52 -12.37 -16.04
C ARG A 101 1.62 -13.06 -15.23
N ALA A 102 1.22 -13.79 -14.18
CA ALA A 102 2.13 -14.44 -13.21
C ALA A 102 3.06 -13.48 -12.43
N GLY A 103 2.81 -12.17 -12.48
CA GLY A 103 3.47 -11.18 -11.65
C GLY A 103 2.97 -11.19 -10.21
N HIS A 104 3.71 -10.53 -9.33
CA HIS A 104 3.33 -10.26 -7.95
C HIS A 104 3.21 -8.75 -7.74
N ASP A 105 2.35 -8.32 -6.84
CA ASP A 105 2.14 -6.90 -6.54
C ASP A 105 2.14 -6.58 -5.04
N ASP A 106 2.49 -7.53 -4.16
CA ASP A 106 2.30 -7.37 -2.71
C ASP A 106 2.97 -6.12 -2.12
N ARG A 107 4.22 -5.82 -2.51
CA ARG A 107 4.96 -4.66 -1.97
C ARG A 107 4.44 -3.36 -2.57
N ILE A 108 4.24 -3.32 -3.89
CA ILE A 108 3.70 -2.13 -4.55
C ILE A 108 2.26 -1.84 -4.11
N ASN A 109 1.44 -2.86 -3.84
CA ASN A 109 0.10 -2.72 -3.28
C ASN A 109 0.14 -2.07 -1.90
N ALA A 110 0.99 -2.58 -1.00
CA ALA A 110 1.17 -2.01 0.33
C ALA A 110 1.66 -0.56 0.29
N VAL A 111 2.65 -0.25 -0.57
CA VAL A 111 3.18 1.10 -0.78
C VAL A 111 2.11 2.03 -1.36
N ALA A 112 1.38 1.59 -2.39
CA ALA A 112 0.30 2.36 -2.99
C ALA A 112 -0.76 2.71 -1.94
N GLY A 113 -1.18 1.73 -1.14
CA GLY A 113 -2.09 1.93 -0.02
C GLY A 113 -1.56 2.96 0.98
N ALA A 114 -0.32 2.82 1.43
CA ALA A 114 0.28 3.74 2.39
C ALA A 114 0.33 5.17 1.85
N CYS A 115 0.85 5.38 0.64
CA CYS A 115 0.94 6.72 0.05
C CYS A 115 -0.45 7.32 -0.18
N VAL A 116 -1.36 6.59 -0.80
CA VAL A 116 -2.65 7.11 -1.26
C VAL A 116 -3.64 7.36 -0.11
N LEU A 117 -3.59 6.56 0.96
CA LEU A 117 -4.48 6.72 2.11
C LEU A 117 -3.98 7.77 3.11
N THR A 118 -2.67 8.07 3.12
CA THR A 118 -2.09 9.08 4.01
C THR A 118 -1.82 10.42 3.33
N TYR A 119 -1.79 10.45 1.99
CA TYR A 119 -1.60 11.69 1.26
C TYR A 119 -2.76 12.66 1.51
N ASN A 120 -2.41 13.84 2.02
CA ASN A 120 -3.34 14.95 2.25
C ASN A 120 -2.93 16.13 1.38
N GLU A 121 -3.77 16.51 0.41
CA GLU A 121 -3.53 17.66 -0.47
C GLU A 121 -3.40 18.98 0.29
N ALA A 122 -4.05 19.11 1.46
CA ALA A 122 -4.00 20.33 2.27
C ALA A 122 -2.63 20.56 2.94
N SER A 123 -1.77 19.54 3.00
CA SER A 123 -0.42 19.63 3.60
C SER A 123 0.65 20.14 2.62
N ARG A 124 0.24 20.80 1.52
CA ARG A 124 1.12 21.25 0.44
C ARG A 124 2.12 22.30 0.96
N PRO A 125 3.45 22.01 0.99
CA PRO A 125 4.42 23.08 1.17
C PRO A 125 4.36 24.02 -0.05
N GLU A 126 4.32 25.31 0.20
CA GLU A 126 4.37 26.35 -0.83
C GLU A 126 5.61 26.14 -1.70
N MET A 127 5.40 25.86 -2.98
CA MET A 127 6.49 25.70 -3.94
C MET A 127 6.92 27.11 -4.33
N LYS A 128 8.02 27.60 -3.74
CA LYS A 128 8.64 28.85 -4.18
C LYS A 128 9.15 28.65 -5.61
N ILE A 129 8.46 29.24 -6.57
CA ILE A 129 8.93 29.32 -7.95
C ILE A 129 10.06 30.35 -7.94
N THR A 130 11.30 29.88 -7.81
CA THR A 130 12.46 30.74 -8.05
C THR A 130 12.57 30.94 -9.56
N THR A 131 11.97 32.02 -10.05
CA THR A 131 12.21 32.52 -11.41
C THR A 131 13.68 32.97 -11.50
N LEU A 132 14.40 32.43 -12.47
CA LEU A 132 15.74 32.90 -12.87
C LEU A 132 15.64 34.23 -13.65
#